data_AF-A0A085ZDW2-F1
#
_entry.id   AF-A0A085ZDW2-F1
#
_cell.length_a   1.000
_cell.length_b   1.000
_cell.length_c   1.000
_cell.angle_alpha   90.00
_cell.angle_beta   90.00
_cell.angle_gamma   90.00
#
_symmetry.space_group_name_H-M   'P 1'
#
loop_
_entity.id
_entity.type
_entity.pdbx_description
1 polymer ?
#
loop_
_entity_poly.entity_id
_entity_poly.type
_entity_poly.pdbx_seq_one_letter_code
_entity_poly.pdbx_strand_id
1 'polypeptide(L)'
;MVFTGCSDKNGVKEVINLVESYEGYGVIRFTPNSTGSIRYLEFYPLLIEKNKTNFKDINKFNIKDGIVLRHTNKSMLWQSLIIDKNIKLDNEGYGLAVILIKYHKKNNDNKFVKEYDNYLILKNRNIKVKMFDPESNKIDVDNFKVIQGI
;
A
#
# COMPACT_ATOMS: atom_id res chain seq x y z
N MET A 1 42.80 -6.56 34.60
CA MET A 1 41.61 -7.44 34.59
C MET A 1 40.68 -6.89 33.53
N VAL A 2 40.48 -7.64 32.44
CA VAL A 2 39.61 -7.24 31.33
C VAL A 2 38.19 -7.64 31.71
N PHE A 3 37.27 -6.68 31.69
CA PHE A 3 35.83 -6.95 31.62
C PHE A 3 35.28 -6.24 30.40
N THR A 4 35.23 -6.97 29.30
CA THR A 4 34.34 -6.71 28.17
C THR A 4 32.89 -6.90 28.62
N GLY A 5 32.09 -5.84 28.56
CA GLY A 5 30.66 -5.84 28.85
C GLY A 5 29.88 -5.28 27.67
N CYS A 6 29.08 -6.16 27.08
CA CYS A 6 28.28 -6.09 25.85
C CYS A 6 27.67 -4.74 25.42
N SER A 7 27.73 -4.57 24.10
CA SER A 7 27.02 -3.64 23.24
C SER A 7 25.49 -3.67 23.40
N ASP A 8 24.88 -2.62 22.84
CA ASP A 8 23.50 -2.50 22.38
C ASP A 8 22.43 -2.16 23.43
N LYS A 9 22.55 -0.94 23.95
CA LYS A 9 21.38 -0.17 24.41
C LYS A 9 21.44 1.23 23.84
N ASN A 10 20.96 1.35 22.61
CA ASN A 10 20.07 2.44 22.21
C ASN A 10 19.31 1.95 20.99
N GLY A 11 18.16 1.35 21.27
CA GLY A 11 17.13 1.09 20.26
C GLY A 11 16.74 2.41 19.63
N VAL A 12 17.41 2.75 18.53
CA VAL A 12 16.83 3.61 17.53
C VAL A 12 15.69 2.78 16.97
N LYS A 13 14.48 2.97 17.52
CA LYS A 13 13.27 2.71 16.76
C LYS A 13 13.44 3.57 15.52
N GLU A 14 13.91 2.97 14.42
CA GLU A 14 13.78 3.55 13.10
C GLU A 14 12.30 3.86 12.95
N VAL A 15 11.97 5.13 13.14
CA VAL A 15 10.74 5.72 12.69
C VAL A 15 10.71 5.36 11.22
N ILE A 16 9.77 4.49 10.84
CA ILE A 16 9.65 3.98 9.48
C ILE A 16 9.52 5.20 8.57
N ASN A 17 10.64 5.56 7.95
CA ASN A 17 10.69 6.58 6.92
C ASN A 17 10.08 5.89 5.70
N LEU A 18 8.75 5.80 5.67
CA LEU A 18 8.01 5.49 4.46
C LEU A 18 8.61 6.38 3.37
N VAL A 19 9.18 5.74 2.35
CA VAL A 19 10.08 6.38 1.39
C VAL A 19 9.43 7.65 0.85
N GLU A 20 10.18 8.75 0.77
CA GLU A 20 9.68 10.03 0.24
C GLU A 20 9.02 9.88 -1.13
N SER A 21 9.52 8.93 -1.90
CA SER A 21 8.95 8.47 -3.16
C SER A 21 9.00 6.95 -3.25
N TYR A 22 8.01 6.36 -3.91
CA TYR A 22 7.98 4.93 -4.21
C TYR A 22 7.71 4.72 -5.69
N GLU A 23 8.39 3.74 -6.28
CA GLU A 23 8.09 3.24 -7.63
C GLU A 23 8.19 1.72 -7.61
N GLY A 24 7.08 1.03 -7.82
CA GLY A 24 7.06 -0.42 -7.77
C GLY A 24 5.67 -1.04 -7.81
N TYR A 25 5.64 -2.36 -7.72
CA TYR A 25 4.40 -3.11 -7.70
C TYR A 25 3.77 -3.12 -6.31
N GLY A 26 2.46 -3.19 -6.25
CA GLY A 26 1.74 -3.40 -5.00
C GLY A 26 0.35 -3.96 -5.24
N VAL A 27 -0.26 -4.46 -4.18
CA VAL A 27 -1.69 -4.78 -4.17
C VAL A 27 -2.45 -3.52 -3.75
N ILE A 28 -3.51 -3.16 -4.47
CA ILE A 28 -4.43 -2.11 -4.06
C ILE A 28 -5.79 -2.70 -3.75
N ARG A 29 -6.34 -2.31 -2.59
CA ARG A 29 -7.71 -2.61 -2.17
C ARG A 29 -8.52 -1.33 -2.22
N PHE A 30 -9.73 -1.41 -2.78
CA PHE A 30 -10.59 -0.25 -2.95
C PHE A 30 -12.07 -0.62 -2.84
N THR A 31 -12.90 0.36 -2.51
CA THR A 31 -14.36 0.23 -2.63
C THR A 31 -14.84 0.89 -3.94
N PRO A 32 -15.79 0.27 -4.65
CA PRO A 32 -16.34 0.81 -5.89
C PRO A 32 -17.38 1.91 -5.65
N ASN A 33 -17.73 2.16 -4.38
CA ASN A 33 -18.83 3.05 -4.03
C ASN A 33 -18.59 4.48 -4.55
N SER A 34 -19.61 5.03 -5.21
CA SER A 34 -19.64 6.38 -5.77
C SER A 34 -20.14 7.44 -4.78
N THR A 35 -20.62 7.05 -3.59
CA THR A 35 -21.05 8.01 -2.55
C THR A 35 -19.87 8.49 -1.69
N GLY A 36 -19.86 9.78 -1.35
CA GLY A 36 -18.74 10.47 -0.68
C GLY A 36 -17.80 11.19 -1.65
N SER A 37 -17.05 12.18 -1.13
CA SER A 37 -16.12 13.04 -1.89
C SER A 37 -14.68 12.52 -1.91
N ILE A 38 -14.33 11.66 -0.96
CA ILE A 38 -12.99 11.09 -0.78
C ILE A 38 -13.09 9.56 -0.91
N ARG A 39 -12.09 8.98 -1.57
CA ARG A 39 -11.87 7.57 -1.79
C ARG A 39 -10.66 7.14 -0.99
N TYR A 40 -10.89 6.15 -0.15
CA TYR A 40 -9.88 5.54 0.67
C TYR A 40 -9.42 4.27 -0.05
N LEU A 41 -8.18 4.26 -0.52
CA LEU A 41 -7.56 3.11 -1.16
C LEU A 41 -6.42 2.62 -0.26
N GLU A 42 -6.35 1.33 -0.03
CA GLU A 42 -5.26 0.73 0.73
C GLU A 42 -4.26 0.16 -0.27
N PHE A 43 -3.04 0.70 -0.26
CA PHE A 43 -1.96 0.24 -1.11
C PHE A 43 -0.93 -0.54 -0.28
N TYR A 44 -0.61 -1.75 -0.73
CA TYR A 44 0.31 -2.66 -0.08
C TYR A 44 1.51 -2.89 -0.99
N PRO A 45 2.63 -2.19 -0.76
CA PRO A 45 3.86 -2.37 -1.53
C PRO A 45 4.30 -3.83 -1.50
N LEU A 46 4.67 -4.36 -2.66
CA LEU A 46 5.22 -5.70 -2.75
C LEU A 46 6.75 -5.64 -2.70
N LEU A 47 7.35 -6.39 -1.79
CA LEU A 47 8.80 -6.56 -1.71
C LEU A 47 9.24 -7.60 -2.76
N ILE A 48 9.49 -7.16 -4.00
CA ILE A 48 9.80 -8.04 -5.14
C ILE A 48 11.12 -7.65 -5.81
N GLU A 49 11.91 -8.65 -6.20
CA GLU A 49 13.00 -8.49 -7.16
C GLU A 49 12.45 -8.25 -8.59
N LYS A 50 12.77 -7.10 -9.18
CA LYS A 50 12.21 -6.61 -10.47
C LYS A 50 12.22 -7.61 -11.65
N ASN A 51 13.06 -8.65 -11.62
CA ASN A 51 13.35 -9.52 -12.77
C ASN A 51 12.65 -10.90 -12.74
N LYS A 52 11.79 -11.20 -11.75
CA LYS A 52 11.15 -12.52 -11.60
C LYS A 52 9.64 -12.48 -11.37
N THR A 53 8.95 -11.46 -11.88
CA THR A 53 7.57 -11.23 -11.46
C THR A 53 6.56 -12.03 -12.28
N ASN A 54 6.12 -13.15 -11.74
CA ASN A 54 4.91 -13.85 -12.18
C ASN A 54 3.76 -13.56 -11.19
N PHE A 55 2.82 -12.71 -11.58
CA PHE A 55 1.68 -12.32 -10.73
C PHE A 55 0.59 -13.39 -10.62
N LYS A 56 0.72 -14.53 -11.31
CA LYS A 56 -0.26 -15.64 -11.21
C LYS A 56 -0.25 -16.29 -9.83
N ASP A 57 0.91 -16.33 -9.17
CA ASP A 57 1.09 -16.95 -7.86
C ASP A 57 1.10 -15.90 -6.74
N ILE A 58 -0.07 -15.31 -6.49
CA ILE A 58 -0.24 -14.25 -5.48
C ILE A 58 0.09 -14.71 -4.05
N ASN A 59 0.14 -16.03 -3.79
CA ASN A 59 0.48 -16.57 -2.46
C ASN A 59 1.93 -16.24 -2.07
N LYS A 60 2.80 -16.01 -3.06
CA LYS A 60 4.21 -15.62 -2.87
C LYS A 60 4.39 -14.14 -2.60
N PHE A 61 3.32 -13.34 -2.60
CA PHE A 61 3.44 -11.92 -2.30
C PHE A 61 3.97 -11.71 -0.88
N ASN A 62 5.06 -10.95 -0.81
CA ASN A 62 5.70 -10.54 0.43
C ASN A 62 5.26 -9.11 0.74
N ILE A 63 4.32 -8.99 1.68
CA ILE A 63 3.71 -7.75 2.12
C ILE A 63 3.95 -7.65 3.63
N LYS A 64 4.42 -6.49 4.09
CA LYS A 64 4.64 -6.18 5.51
C LYS A 64 3.90 -4.93 5.95
N ASP A 65 3.90 -3.93 5.08
CA ASP A 65 3.33 -2.62 5.34
C ASP A 65 2.26 -2.27 4.31
N GLY A 66 1.46 -1.26 4.61
CA GLY A 66 0.55 -0.64 3.67
C GLY A 66 0.35 0.84 3.95
N ILE A 67 -0.10 1.56 2.94
CA ILE A 67 -0.28 3.01 2.99
C ILE A 67 -1.67 3.35 2.46
N VAL A 68 -2.31 4.32 3.09
CA VAL A 68 -3.58 4.85 2.64
C VAL A 68 -3.35 5.90 1.56
N LEU A 69 -3.97 5.70 0.40
CA LEU A 69 -4.06 6.69 -0.66
C LEU A 69 -5.45 7.32 -0.64
N ARG A 70 -5.52 8.63 -0.46
CA ARG A 70 -6.77 9.41 -0.39
C ARG A 70 -7.03 10.12 -1.71
N HIS A 71 -7.93 9.56 -2.52
CA HIS A 71 -8.27 10.09 -3.85
C HIS A 71 -9.65 10.74 -3.87
N THR A 72 -10.01 11.44 -4.95
CA THR A 72 -11.39 11.89 -5.19
C THR A 72 -12.03 11.04 -6.28
N ASN A 73 -13.33 11.22 -6.49
CA ASN A 73 -14.09 10.52 -7.54
C ASN A 73 -13.63 10.89 -8.96
N LYS A 74 -12.87 11.99 -9.07
CA LYS A 74 -12.29 12.48 -10.32
C LYS A 74 -10.88 11.93 -10.56
N SER A 75 -10.31 11.19 -9.60
CA SER A 75 -8.97 10.64 -9.71
C SER A 75 -8.90 9.55 -10.76
N MET A 76 -7.96 9.66 -11.69
CA MET A 76 -7.72 8.65 -12.73
C MET A 76 -7.40 7.27 -12.14
N LEU A 77 -6.63 7.20 -11.05
CA LEU A 77 -6.33 5.92 -10.38
C LEU A 77 -7.61 5.20 -9.95
N TRP A 78 -8.46 5.86 -9.15
CA TRP A 78 -9.70 5.26 -8.68
C TRP A 78 -10.66 4.92 -9.83
N GLN A 79 -10.82 5.83 -10.80
CA GLN A 79 -11.67 5.59 -11.97
C GLN A 79 -11.20 4.36 -12.76
N SER A 80 -9.89 4.22 -12.97
CA SER A 80 -9.32 3.07 -13.68
C SER A 80 -9.56 1.75 -12.95
N LEU A 81 -9.54 1.76 -11.61
CA LEU A 81 -9.82 0.58 -10.80
C LEU A 81 -11.30 0.16 -10.88
N ILE A 82 -12.24 1.11 -10.82
CA ILE A 82 -13.67 0.77 -10.78
C ILE A 82 -14.25 0.36 -12.14
N ILE A 83 -13.65 0.79 -13.26
CA ILE A 83 -14.12 0.46 -14.61
C ILE A 83 -13.45 -0.80 -15.17
N ASP A 84 -12.35 -1.27 -14.58
CA ASP A 84 -11.65 -2.47 -15.05
C ASP A 84 -12.49 -3.72 -14.76
N LYS A 85 -13.07 -4.27 -15.83
CA LYS A 85 -13.94 -5.45 -15.78
C LYS A 85 -13.21 -6.73 -15.33
N ASN A 86 -11.89 -6.74 -15.32
CA ASN A 86 -11.10 -7.87 -14.84
C ASN A 86 -10.97 -7.89 -13.31
N ILE A 87 -11.29 -6.78 -12.64
CA ILE A 87 -11.32 -6.72 -11.19
C ILE A 87 -12.71 -7.14 -10.71
N LYS A 88 -12.78 -8.24 -9.96
CA LYS A 88 -14.01 -8.68 -9.30
C LYS A 88 -14.04 -8.16 -7.87
N LEU A 89 -15.24 -7.86 -7.39
CA LEU A 89 -15.46 -7.51 -6.00
C LEU A 89 -15.59 -8.78 -5.17
N ASP A 90 -15.06 -8.76 -3.95
CA ASP A 90 -15.28 -9.80 -2.96
C ASP A 90 -16.69 -9.71 -2.34
N ASN A 91 -17.01 -10.65 -1.45
CA ASN A 91 -18.30 -10.71 -0.76
C ASN A 91 -18.55 -9.51 0.17
N GLU A 92 -17.52 -8.78 0.55
CA GLU A 92 -17.60 -7.57 1.36
C GLU A 92 -17.68 -6.29 0.49
N GLY A 93 -17.65 -6.44 -0.84
CA GLY A 93 -17.76 -5.35 -1.81
C GLY A 93 -16.44 -4.63 -2.11
N TYR A 94 -15.29 -5.21 -1.76
CA TYR A 94 -13.98 -4.65 -2.06
C TYR A 94 -13.40 -5.22 -3.36
N GLY A 95 -12.79 -4.36 -4.18
CA GLY A 95 -11.96 -4.76 -5.30
C GLY A 95 -10.50 -4.88 -4.90
N LEU A 96 -9.82 -5.88 -5.45
CA LEU A 96 -8.39 -6.11 -5.27
C LEU A 96 -7.69 -6.19 -6.63
N ALA A 97 -6.57 -5.48 -6.76
CA ALA A 97 -5.78 -5.51 -7.99
C ALA A 97 -4.28 -5.42 -7.69
N VAL A 98 -3.47 -5.97 -8.58
CA VAL A 98 -2.04 -5.66 -8.64
C VAL A 98 -1.86 -4.44 -9.53
N ILE A 99 -1.14 -3.45 -9.03
CA ILE A 99 -0.79 -2.24 -9.77
C ILE A 99 0.72 -2.02 -9.76
N LEU A 100 1.24 -1.40 -10.81
CA LEU A 100 2.48 -0.65 -10.77
C LEU A 100 2.12 0.79 -10.43
N ILE A 101 2.78 1.40 -9.44
CA ILE A 101 2.52 2.78 -9.05
C ILE A 101 3.83 3.52 -8.80
N LYS A 102 3.83 4.80 -9.17
CA LYS A 102 4.83 5.78 -8.78
C LYS A 102 4.14 6.90 -8.01
N TYR A 103 4.63 7.20 -6.81
CA TYR A 103 4.11 8.29 -5.99
C TYR A 103 5.22 8.99 -5.22
N HIS A 104 4.94 10.20 -4.75
CA HIS A 104 5.77 10.93 -3.82
C HIS A 104 4.94 11.65 -2.75
N LYS A 105 5.57 11.99 -1.62
CA LYS A 105 4.95 12.81 -0.59
C LYS A 105 4.96 14.28 -1.00
N LYS A 106 3.89 15.00 -0.71
CA LYS A 106 3.85 16.47 -0.79
C LYS A 106 4.83 17.04 0.24
N ASN A 107 5.70 17.95 -0.20
CA ASN A 107 6.87 18.49 0.51
C ASN A 107 6.63 19.24 1.84
N ASN A 108 5.48 19.11 2.51
CA ASN A 108 5.13 19.96 3.66
C ASN A 108 4.73 19.24 4.94
N ASP A 109 4.86 17.91 5.07
CA ASP A 109 4.48 17.25 6.33
C ASP A 109 5.30 16.01 6.68
N ASN A 110 6.13 16.14 7.71
CA ASN A 110 7.09 15.12 8.14
C ASN A 110 6.49 13.97 8.95
N LYS A 111 5.16 13.89 9.13
CA LYS A 111 4.54 12.85 9.97
C LYS A 111 3.28 12.28 9.34
N PHE A 112 3.28 10.96 9.13
CA PHE A 112 2.05 10.18 9.06
C PHE A 112 1.34 10.34 10.38
N VAL A 113 0.04 10.63 10.31
CA VAL A 113 -0.71 11.05 11.50
C VAL A 113 -1.23 9.83 12.25
N LYS A 114 -1.43 8.69 11.55
CA LYS A 114 -1.87 7.43 12.16
C LYS A 114 -1.14 6.21 11.63
N GLU A 115 -0.76 5.36 12.57
CA GLU A 115 -0.23 4.03 12.37
C GLU A 115 -1.17 3.04 13.08
N TYR A 116 -1.58 1.96 12.42
CA TYR A 116 -2.46 0.96 13.00
C TYR A 116 -2.25 -0.42 12.39
N ASP A 117 -2.57 -1.46 13.17
CA ASP A 117 -2.58 -2.83 12.66
C ASP A 117 -3.81 -3.07 11.78
N ASN A 118 -3.60 -3.73 10.65
CA ASN A 118 -4.65 -4.15 9.73
C ASN A 118 -4.35 -5.55 9.20
N TYR A 119 -5.29 -6.09 8.43
CA TYR A 119 -5.21 -7.40 7.82
C TYR A 119 -5.61 -7.31 6.35
N LEU A 120 -4.80 -7.94 5.49
CA LEU A 120 -5.13 -8.14 4.08
C LEU A 120 -5.41 -9.63 3.85
N ILE A 121 -6.58 -9.95 3.29
CA ILE A 121 -6.94 -11.31 2.89
C ILE A 121 -6.67 -11.48 1.40
N LEU A 122 -5.78 -12.41 1.03
CA LEU A 122 -5.50 -12.78 -0.37
C LEU A 122 -5.68 -14.29 -0.54
N LYS A 123 -6.64 -14.75 -1.37
CA LYS A 123 -6.90 -16.18 -1.65
C LYS A 123 -6.81 -17.09 -0.41
N ASN A 124 -7.49 -16.70 0.68
CA ASN A 124 -7.55 -17.41 1.97
C ASN A 124 -6.31 -17.33 2.87
N ARG A 125 -5.28 -16.56 2.48
CA ARG A 125 -4.17 -16.20 3.36
C ARG A 125 -4.51 -14.87 4.06
N ASN A 126 -4.44 -14.87 5.38
CA ASN A 126 -4.54 -13.65 6.17
C ASN A 126 -3.13 -13.08 6.42
N ILE A 127 -2.88 -11.84 5.98
CA ILE A 127 -1.60 -11.17 6.07
C ILE A 127 -1.73 -10.02 7.07
N LYS A 128 -1.02 -10.13 8.19
CA LYS A 128 -0.85 -9.03 9.15
C LYS A 128 -0.04 -7.94 8.50
N VAL A 129 -0.57 -6.73 8.49
CA VAL A 129 0.08 -5.58 7.87
C VAL A 129 0.01 -4.38 8.79
N LYS A 130 1.07 -3.58 8.76
CA LYS A 130 1.13 -2.31 9.45
C LYS A 130 0.73 -1.20 8.49
N MET A 131 -0.37 -0.51 8.80
CA MET A 131 -0.93 0.53 7.92
C MET A 131 -0.52 1.93 8.37
N PHE A 132 -0.23 2.77 7.39
CA PHE A 132 0.13 4.16 7.58
C PHE A 132 -0.88 5.07 6.85
N ASP A 133 -1.60 5.91 7.60
CA ASP A 133 -2.53 6.87 7.05
C ASP A 133 -1.98 8.29 7.20
N PRO A 134 -1.72 9.00 6.09
CA PRO A 134 -1.30 10.40 6.14
C PRO A 134 -2.47 11.36 6.48
N GLU A 135 -3.68 10.83 6.72
CA GLU A 135 -4.97 11.49 7.05
C GLU A 135 -5.52 12.48 6.02
N SER A 136 -4.68 12.88 5.07
CA SER A 136 -4.94 13.90 4.07
C SER A 136 -4.37 13.47 2.72
N ASN A 137 -4.65 14.22 1.65
CA ASN A 137 -4.14 13.91 0.31
C ASN A 137 -2.66 14.35 0.16
N LYS A 138 -1.80 13.89 1.07
CA LYS A 138 -0.36 14.20 1.16
C LYS A 138 0.51 13.33 0.26
N ILE A 139 -0.09 12.42 -0.50
CA ILE A 139 0.61 11.58 -1.46
C ILE A 139 0.10 11.95 -2.84
N ASP A 140 0.99 12.36 -3.72
CA ASP A 140 0.68 12.52 -5.14
C ASP A 140 1.09 11.27 -5.90
N VAL A 141 0.17 10.75 -6.69
CA VAL A 141 0.41 9.61 -7.59
C VAL A 141 0.82 10.18 -8.93
N ASP A 142 2.09 10.00 -9.28
CA ASP A 142 2.69 10.50 -10.52
C ASP A 142 2.29 9.66 -11.72
N ASN A 143 2.27 8.35 -11.55
CA ASN A 143 1.93 7.40 -12.61
C ASN A 143 1.42 6.09 -12.01
N PHE A 144 0.58 5.39 -12.76
CA PHE A 144 0.12 4.06 -12.38
C PHE A 144 -0.26 3.22 -13.60
N LYS A 145 -0.27 1.90 -13.41
CA LYS A 145 -0.80 0.93 -14.36
C LYS A 145 -1.46 -0.22 -13.60
N VAL A 146 -2.71 -0.51 -13.92
CA VAL A 146 -3.38 -1.73 -13.45
C VAL A 146 -2.79 -2.93 -14.21
N ILE A 147 -2.30 -3.92 -13.47
CA ILE A 147 -1.64 -5.10 -14.04
C ILE A 147 -2.63 -6.26 -14.17
N GLN A 148 -3.37 -6.56 -13.10
CA GLN A 148 -4.40 -7.60 -13.08
C GLN A 148 -5.35 -7.41 -11.88
N GLY A 149 -6.59 -7.85 -12.02
CA GLY A 149 -7.48 -8.11 -10.88
C GLY A 149 -7.06 -9.38 -10.13
N ILE A 150 -7.42 -9.46 -8.84
CA ILE A 150 -7.13 -10.60 -7.95
C ILE A 150 -8.40 -11.38 -7.63
#